data_AF-A0A2W6CL06-F1
#
_entry.id   AF-A0A2W6CL06-F1
#
_cell.length_a   1.000
_cell.length_b   1.000
_cell.length_c   1.000
_cell.angle_alpha   90.00
_cell.angle_beta   90.00
_cell.angle_gamma   90.00
#
_symmetry.space_group_name_H-M   'P 1'
#
loop_
_entity.id
_entity.type
_entity.pdbx_description
1 polymer ?
#
loop_
_entity_poly.entity_id
_entity_poly.type
_entity_poly.pdbx_seq_one_letter_code
_entity_poly.pdbx_strand_id
1 'polypeptide(L)'
;MTDTRAAAEYRIPATQLRPGDLVNTSPGEDDWQQVLGVYTKVGQAKSDEVRTLVESLGGRYVAVQLTDIAPVDSGVYFADGVGMMYAVDDGADQDVTEVVSHEDGVRTYLYTKFELVTVRAEST
;
A
#
# COMPACT_ATOMS: atom_id res chain seq x y z
N MET A 1 -18.01 -15.39 -0.85
CA MET A 1 -17.61 -13.98 -0.69
C MET A 1 -16.57 -13.99 0.41
N THR A 2 -15.30 -13.81 0.06
CA THR A 2 -14.20 -13.76 1.03
C THR A 2 -14.40 -12.51 1.86
N ASP A 3 -14.37 -12.65 3.18
CA ASP A 3 -14.43 -11.49 4.06
C ASP A 3 -13.11 -10.73 3.96
N THR A 4 -13.11 -9.59 3.29
CA THR A 4 -11.93 -8.72 3.14
C THR A 4 -11.40 -8.25 4.50
N ARG A 5 -12.23 -8.33 5.54
CA ARG A 5 -11.87 -7.98 6.93
C ARG A 5 -10.98 -9.02 7.61
N ALA A 6 -10.93 -10.26 7.08
CA ALA A 6 -10.20 -11.38 7.65
C ALA A 6 -8.76 -11.54 7.08
N ALA A 7 -8.10 -10.44 6.71
CA ALA A 7 -6.74 -10.48 6.17
C ALA A 7 -5.72 -10.81 7.27
N ALA A 8 -4.97 -11.91 7.10
CA ALA A 8 -3.87 -12.24 7.98
C ALA A 8 -2.73 -11.23 7.81
N GLU A 9 -2.16 -10.77 8.92
CA GLU A 9 -0.93 -9.99 8.91
C GLU A 9 0.28 -10.91 8.83
N TYR A 10 1.15 -10.63 7.87
CA TYR A 10 2.43 -11.33 7.75
C TYR A 10 3.47 -10.40 7.14
N ARG A 11 4.72 -10.87 7.10
CA ARG A 11 5.82 -10.09 6.53
C ARG A 11 6.33 -10.75 5.26
N ILE A 12 6.52 -9.93 4.23
CA ILE A 12 7.13 -10.36 2.96
C ILE A 12 8.30 -9.47 2.59
N PRO A 13 9.26 -9.96 1.80
CA PRO A 13 10.23 -9.09 1.14
C PRO A 13 9.53 -8.05 0.28
N ALA A 14 9.99 -6.80 0.29
CA ALA A 14 9.42 -5.71 -0.52
C ALA A 14 9.39 -6.03 -2.03
N THR A 15 10.28 -6.89 -2.51
CA THR A 15 10.30 -7.39 -3.90
C THR A 15 9.09 -8.27 -4.27
N GLN A 16 8.35 -8.76 -3.28
CA GLN A 16 7.17 -9.61 -3.46
C GLN A 16 5.85 -8.83 -3.38
N LEU A 17 5.90 -7.52 -3.04
CA LEU A 17 4.73 -6.66 -3.04
C LEU A 17 4.07 -6.63 -4.42
N ARG A 18 2.76 -6.46 -4.41
CA ARG A 18 1.90 -6.38 -5.59
C ARG A 18 0.93 -5.22 -5.45
N PRO A 19 0.54 -4.59 -6.57
CA PRO A 19 -0.59 -3.66 -6.55
C PRO A 19 -1.81 -4.31 -5.89
N GLY A 20 -2.42 -3.60 -4.94
CA GLY A 20 -3.54 -4.08 -4.12
C GLY A 20 -3.14 -4.53 -2.71
N ASP A 21 -1.88 -4.91 -2.47
CA ASP A 21 -1.43 -5.23 -1.11
C ASP A 21 -1.58 -4.01 -0.18
N LEU A 22 -1.95 -4.24 1.08
CA LEU A 22 -1.89 -3.20 2.11
C LEU A 22 -0.59 -3.32 2.89
N VAL A 23 0.13 -2.21 3.03
CA VAL A 23 1.40 -2.11 3.76
C VAL A 23 1.20 -1.22 4.96
N ASN A 24 1.65 -1.66 6.14
CA ASN A 24 1.71 -0.79 7.30
C ASN A 24 3.01 0.02 7.26
N THR A 25 2.90 1.34 7.03
CA THR A 25 4.06 2.25 6.95
C THR A 25 4.56 2.72 8.30
N SER A 26 3.75 2.57 9.36
CA SER A 26 4.09 2.95 10.73
C SER A 26 3.66 1.84 11.70
N PRO A 27 4.45 0.75 11.84
CA PRO A 27 4.08 -0.38 12.68
C PRO A 27 3.76 0.03 14.12
N GLY A 28 2.52 -0.20 14.55
CA GLY A 28 1.99 0.22 15.85
C GLY A 28 1.00 1.38 15.81
N GLU A 29 0.84 2.06 14.66
CA GLU A 29 -0.07 3.21 14.48
C GLU A 29 -1.17 2.94 13.44
N ASP A 30 -1.44 1.67 13.08
CA ASP A 30 -2.44 1.22 12.08
C ASP A 30 -2.47 2.06 10.77
N ASP A 31 -1.29 2.48 10.32
CA ASP A 31 -1.08 3.29 9.12
C ASP A 31 -1.01 2.41 7.86
N TRP A 32 -2.17 1.93 7.41
CA TRP A 32 -2.30 0.99 6.30
C TRP A 32 -2.48 1.68 4.95
N GLN A 33 -1.54 1.48 4.03
CA GLN A 33 -1.54 2.10 2.70
C GLN A 33 -1.62 1.03 1.60
N GLN A 34 -2.43 1.28 0.57
CA GLN A 34 -2.51 0.36 -0.58
C GLN A 34 -1.36 0.58 -1.55
N VAL A 35 -0.75 -0.52 -1.99
CA VAL A 35 0.23 -0.52 -3.07
C VAL A 35 -0.45 -0.22 -4.41
N LEU A 36 0.01 0.83 -5.07
CA LEU A 36 -0.43 1.22 -6.41
C LEU A 36 0.54 0.73 -7.49
N GLY A 37 1.83 0.65 -7.16
CA GLY A 37 2.87 0.24 -8.09
C GLY A 37 4.15 -0.22 -7.40
N VAL A 38 4.82 -1.21 -8.00
CA VAL A 38 6.09 -1.76 -7.52
C VAL A 38 7.10 -1.77 -8.66
N TYR A 39 8.24 -1.12 -8.44
CA TYR A 39 9.24 -0.86 -9.48
C TYR A 39 10.63 -1.31 -9.03
N THR A 40 11.07 -2.40 -9.64
CA THR A 40 12.41 -3.02 -9.46
C THR A 40 13.33 -2.79 -10.67
N LYS A 41 12.76 -2.43 -11.82
CA LYS A 41 13.46 -2.19 -13.09
C LYS A 41 12.75 -1.11 -13.90
N VAL A 42 13.54 -0.37 -14.68
CA VAL A 42 13.12 0.77 -15.52
C VAL A 42 11.89 0.44 -16.39
N GLY A 43 11.82 -0.76 -16.98
CA GLY A 43 10.71 -1.18 -17.83
C GLY A 43 9.36 -1.38 -17.13
N GLN A 44 9.30 -1.31 -15.81
CA GLN A 44 8.04 -1.35 -15.05
C GLN A 44 7.44 0.05 -14.85
N ALA A 45 8.24 1.11 -14.98
CA ALA A 45 7.82 2.48 -14.70
C ALA A 45 6.88 3.03 -15.77
N LYS A 46 5.71 3.52 -15.34
CA LYS A 46 4.67 4.07 -16.22
C LYS A 46 4.83 5.57 -16.50
N SER A 47 5.54 6.30 -15.64
CA SER A 47 5.89 7.72 -15.84
C SER A 47 7.40 7.91 -16.02
N ASP A 48 7.78 9.00 -16.68
CA ASP A 48 9.19 9.36 -16.89
C ASP A 48 9.90 9.63 -15.56
N GLU A 49 9.22 10.28 -14.62
CA GLU A 49 9.74 10.55 -13.27
C GLU A 49 10.10 9.26 -12.52
N VAL A 50 9.16 8.30 -12.44
CA VAL A 50 9.42 7.00 -11.79
C VAL A 50 10.51 6.25 -12.53
N ARG A 51 10.58 6.38 -13.86
CA ARG A 51 11.62 5.74 -14.66
C ARG A 51 13.01 6.27 -14.30
N THR A 52 13.17 7.58 -14.25
CA THR A 52 14.42 8.25 -13.85
C THR A 52 14.81 7.87 -12.43
N LEU A 53 13.85 7.84 -11.50
CA LEU A 53 14.10 7.38 -10.13
C LEU A 53 14.63 5.94 -10.12
N VAL A 54 13.92 5.00 -10.73
CA VAL A 54 14.28 3.57 -10.73
C VAL A 54 15.64 3.34 -11.39
N GLU A 55 15.96 4.08 -12.45
CA GLU A 55 17.28 4.07 -13.09
C GLU A 55 18.37 4.54 -12.12
N SER A 56 18.15 5.65 -11.41
CA SER A 56 19.11 6.21 -10.45
C SER A 56 19.40 5.28 -9.26
N LEU A 57 18.43 4.46 -8.86
CA LEU A 57 18.60 3.49 -7.76
C LEU A 57 19.55 2.35 -8.15
N GLY A 58 19.80 2.12 -9.45
CA GLY A 58 20.72 1.11 -9.95
C GLY A 58 20.34 -0.31 -9.50
N GLY A 59 19.04 -0.56 -9.31
CA GLY A 59 18.53 -1.84 -8.82
C GLY A 59 18.93 -2.18 -7.38
N ARG A 60 19.36 -1.21 -6.56
CA ARG A 60 19.66 -1.45 -5.12
C ARG A 60 18.40 -1.45 -4.25
N TYR A 61 17.38 -0.71 -4.67
CA TYR A 61 16.13 -0.52 -3.95
C TYR A 61 14.94 -0.97 -4.79
N VAL A 62 13.83 -1.19 -4.10
CA VAL A 62 12.49 -1.34 -4.68
C VAL A 62 11.76 -0.02 -4.45
N ALA A 63 11.37 0.66 -5.53
CA ALA A 63 10.50 1.83 -5.42
C ALA A 63 9.05 1.37 -5.41
N VAL A 64 8.27 1.80 -4.42
CA VAL A 64 6.88 1.41 -4.25
C VAL A 64 6.04 2.67 -4.14
N GLN A 65 5.02 2.78 -4.98
CA GLN A 65 4.00 3.81 -4.86
C GLN A 65 2.87 3.29 -3.99
N LEU A 66 2.58 4.01 -2.93
CA LEU A 66 1.50 3.73 -1.99
C LEU A 66 0.47 4.85 -2.05
N THR A 67 -0.77 4.56 -1.67
CA THR A 67 -1.73 5.60 -1.29
C THR A 67 -1.15 6.48 -0.18
N ASP A 68 -1.70 7.67 -0.04
CA ASP A 68 -1.40 8.59 1.06
C ASP A 68 -2.66 8.86 1.86
N ILE A 69 -3.21 7.83 2.51
CA ILE A 69 -4.33 8.02 3.44
C ILE A 69 -3.78 8.52 4.78
N ALA A 70 -4.54 9.38 5.48
CA ALA A 70 -4.21 9.68 6.87
C ALA A 70 -4.33 8.39 7.72
N PRO A 71 -3.51 8.22 8.77
CA PRO A 71 -3.69 7.13 9.72
C PRO A 71 -5.11 7.14 10.28
N VAL A 72 -5.70 5.96 10.46
CA VAL A 72 -7.05 5.79 11.00
C VAL A 72 -7.05 4.82 12.18
N ASP A 73 -7.96 5.04 13.13
CA ASP A 73 -8.08 4.23 14.35
C ASP A 73 -8.78 2.88 14.13
N SER A 74 -8.71 2.32 12.92
CA SER A 74 -9.37 1.06 12.56
C SER A 74 -8.65 0.34 11.42
N GLY A 75 -8.97 -0.93 11.21
CA GLY A 75 -8.47 -1.66 10.06
C GLY A 75 -9.02 -1.07 8.76
N VAL A 76 -8.15 -0.99 7.74
CA VAL A 76 -8.52 -0.51 6.41
C VAL A 76 -8.57 -1.67 5.43
N TYR A 77 -9.49 -1.59 4.49
CA TYR A 77 -9.52 -2.39 3.26
C TYR A 77 -9.88 -1.50 2.06
N PHE A 78 -9.72 -1.99 0.84
CA PHE A 78 -10.12 -1.25 -0.36
C PHE A 78 -11.16 -2.04 -1.13
N ALA A 79 -12.25 -1.39 -1.51
CA ALA A 79 -13.30 -1.96 -2.36
C ALA A 79 -13.62 -0.98 -3.50
N ASP A 80 -13.62 -1.47 -4.74
CA ASP A 80 -13.90 -0.66 -5.94
C ASP A 80 -13.06 0.63 -6.04
N GLY A 81 -11.81 0.58 -5.55
CA GLY A 81 -10.88 1.72 -5.55
C GLY A 81 -11.11 2.74 -4.43
N VAL A 82 -12.05 2.48 -3.51
CA VAL A 82 -12.34 3.30 -2.34
C VAL A 82 -11.73 2.63 -1.11
N GLY A 83 -10.95 3.40 -0.34
CA GLY A 83 -10.47 2.97 0.98
C GLY A 83 -11.63 3.00 1.98
N MET A 84 -11.80 1.90 2.70
CA MET A 84 -12.88 1.68 3.66
C MET A 84 -12.27 1.37 5.03
N MET A 85 -12.77 1.98 6.09
CA MET A 85 -12.42 1.64 7.47
C MET A 85 -13.47 0.73 8.09
N TYR A 86 -13.01 -0.31 8.81
CA TYR A 86 -13.91 -1.21 9.54
C TYR A 86 -14.69 -0.42 10.60
N ALA A 87 -15.97 -0.70 10.72
CA ALA A 87 -16.74 -0.21 11.85
C ALA A 87 -16.13 -0.71 13.18
N VAL A 88 -15.95 0.21 14.12
CA VAL A 88 -15.42 -0.10 15.47
C VAL A 88 -16.51 -0.74 16.35
N ASP A 89 -17.79 -0.50 16.04
CA ASP A 89 -18.98 -1.04 16.70
C ASP A 89 -19.90 -1.78 15.69
N ASP A 90 -21.12 -2.15 16.08
CA ASP A 90 -22.16 -2.77 15.23
C ASP A 90 -22.68 -1.85 14.06
N GLY A 91 -21.91 -0.83 13.71
CA GLY A 91 -22.19 0.10 12.62
C GLY A 91 -21.79 -0.44 11.24
N ALA A 92 -22.06 0.37 10.21
CA ALA A 92 -21.56 0.13 8.86
C ALA A 92 -20.12 0.63 8.72
N ASP A 93 -19.34 -0.03 7.86
CA ASP A 93 -18.03 0.45 7.43
C ASP A 93 -18.17 1.83 6.78
N GLN A 94 -17.13 2.64 6.90
CA GLN A 94 -17.14 4.03 6.45
C GLN A 94 -16.01 4.27 5.45
N ASP A 95 -16.23 5.21 4.53
CA ASP A 95 -15.21 5.64 3.60
C ASP A 95 -14.06 6.33 4.34
N VAL A 96 -12.82 6.05 3.94
CA VAL A 96 -11.65 6.83 4.34
C VAL A 96 -11.70 8.15 3.57
N THR A 97 -12.29 9.18 4.17
CA THR A 97 -12.50 10.49 3.54
C THR A 97 -11.28 11.41 3.65
N GLU A 98 -10.39 11.14 4.61
CA GLU A 98 -9.17 11.91 4.83
C GLU A 98 -8.01 11.32 3.99
N VAL A 99 -8.05 11.74 2.72
CA VAL A 99 -7.08 11.61 1.60
C VAL A 99 -7.15 10.33 0.75
N VAL A 100 -7.85 10.47 -0.38
CA VAL A 100 -7.40 9.98 -1.71
C VAL A 100 -7.72 11.07 -2.76
N SER A 101 -6.74 11.93 -3.08
CA SER A 101 -6.71 12.66 -4.35
C SER A 101 -5.90 11.85 -5.35
N HIS A 102 -6.42 11.59 -6.55
CA HIS A 102 -5.67 10.87 -7.59
C HIS A 102 -4.42 11.62 -8.08
N GLU A 103 -4.34 12.94 -7.86
CA GLU A 103 -3.23 13.77 -8.33
C GLU A 103 -2.19 14.07 -7.22
N ASP A 104 -2.60 14.10 -5.95
CA ASP A 104 -1.73 14.46 -4.81
C ASP A 104 -1.62 13.38 -3.71
N GLY A 105 -2.37 12.28 -3.80
CA GLY A 105 -2.50 11.26 -2.75
C GLY A 105 -1.62 10.02 -2.94
N VAL A 106 -0.40 10.18 -3.49
CA VAL A 106 0.52 9.07 -3.74
C VAL A 106 1.90 9.37 -3.16
N ARG A 107 2.40 8.47 -2.31
CA ARG A 107 3.77 8.53 -1.77
C ARG A 107 4.65 7.48 -2.41
N THR A 108 5.91 7.83 -2.68
CA THR A 108 6.92 6.87 -3.16
C THR A 108 7.86 6.49 -2.03
N TYR A 109 7.88 5.20 -1.68
CA TYR A 109 8.77 4.61 -0.70
C TYR A 109 9.93 3.87 -1.38
N LEU A 110 11.10 3.90 -0.74
CA LEU A 110 12.28 3.16 -1.16
C LEU A 110 12.58 2.08 -0.12
N TYR A 111 12.34 0.84 -0.49
CA TYR A 111 12.67 -0.32 0.35
C TYR A 111 13.97 -0.96 -0.13
N THR A 112 14.76 -1.49 0.79
CA THR A 112 15.83 -2.41 0.38
C THR A 112 15.23 -3.71 -0.18
N LYS A 113 15.94 -4.39 -1.08
CA LYS A 113 15.44 -5.62 -1.75
C LYS A 113 14.95 -6.72 -0.81
N PHE A 114 15.55 -6.80 0.37
CA PHE A 114 15.27 -7.82 1.38
C PHE A 114 14.54 -7.26 2.59
N GLU A 115 14.10 -6.01 2.52
CA GLU A 115 13.33 -5.41 3.60
C GLU A 115 12.02 -6.16 3.78
N LEU A 116 11.74 -6.56 5.01
CA LEU A 116 10.51 -7.23 5.36
C LEU A 116 9.46 -6.19 5.74
N VAL A 117 8.47 -6.03 4.87
CA VAL A 117 7.32 -5.15 5.06
C VAL A 117 6.15 -5.93 5.65
N THR A 118 5.45 -5.33 6.60
CA THR A 118 4.22 -5.90 7.17
C THR A 118 3.08 -5.65 6.20
N VAL A 119 2.40 -6.72 5.80
CA VAL A 119 1.32 -6.67 4.81
C VAL A 119 0.04 -7.30 5.34
N ARG A 120 -1.09 -6.77 4.88
CA ARG A 120 -2.39 -7.45 4.82
C ARG A 120 -2.72 -7.65 3.35
N ALA A 121 -2.92 -8.89 2.95
CA ALA A 121 -3.32 -9.21 1.58
C ALA A 121 -4.73 -9.83 1.58
N GLU A 122 -5.48 -9.56 0.52
CA GLU A 122 -6.68 -10.33 0.25
C GLU A 122 -6.28 -11.80 0.03
N SER A 123 -6.92 -12.70 0.76
CA SER A 123 -6.80 -14.13 0.48
C SER A 123 -7.37 -14.38 -0.92
N THR A 124 -6.49 -14.67 -1.88
CA THR A 124 -6.87 -14.96 -3.27
C THR A 124 -7.68 -16.24 -3.39
#